data_AF-A0A1A9D3C7-F1
#
_entry.id   AF-A0A1A9D3C7-F1
#
_cell.length_a   1.000
_cell.length_b   1.000
_cell.length_c   1.000
_cell.angle_alpha   90.00
_cell.angle_beta   90.00
_cell.angle_gamma   90.00
#
_symmetry.space_group_name_H-M   'P 1'
#
loop_
_entity.id
_entity.type
_entity.pdbx_description
1 polymer ?
#
loop_
_entity_poly.entity_id
_entity_poly.type
_entity_poly.pdbx_seq_one_letter_code
_entity_poly.pdbx_strand_id
1 'polypeptide(L)'
;MTDQPASGADLARLAFQAARAASKTKPSAAPKVRTRRPARGERREPAGLGSVLAAVSGELGWQVGVQGGDLLEQWPELCPQYVGRVEPAHFDPQARRLDLRPSSPAYATQLRLLGGQLCKQINDKLGQDIVRSIRVLPVGALPGEESPSRTAAVAPGSAATPGPVKTREAACAGYQAALAAVRKPVPRTVDPRVLEAMQAQEQNAAREPETAFAKTVAAMQDLAPAATDTAEQVRQAAIARKYAIDDATLRTAFGAA
;
A
#
# COMPACT_ATOMS: atom_id res chain seq x y z
N MET A 1 35.31 -43.48 1.16
CA MET A 1 34.25 -43.07 0.22
C MET A 1 33.58 -41.85 0.81
N THR A 2 33.88 -40.67 0.27
CA THR A 2 33.44 -39.37 0.80
C THR A 2 32.05 -39.06 0.28
N ASP A 3 31.08 -38.97 1.19
CA ASP A 3 29.71 -38.57 0.88
C ASP A 3 29.64 -37.03 0.85
N GLN A 4 29.48 -36.47 -0.35
CA GLN A 4 29.40 -35.03 -0.58
C GLN A 4 27.92 -34.64 -0.48
N PRO A 5 27.51 -33.73 0.43
CA PRO A 5 26.11 -33.35 0.55
C PRO A 5 25.64 -32.70 -0.76
N ALA A 6 24.50 -33.16 -1.28
CA ALA A 6 23.94 -32.73 -2.55
C ALA A 6 23.90 -31.20 -2.63
N SER A 7 24.60 -30.65 -3.62
CA SER A 7 24.68 -29.22 -3.88
C SER A 7 23.28 -28.65 -4.15
N GLY A 8 23.03 -27.40 -3.74
CA GLY A 8 21.75 -26.72 -4.04
C GLY A 8 21.39 -26.68 -5.53
N ALA A 9 22.40 -26.82 -6.42
CA ALA A 9 22.19 -26.98 -7.85
C ALA A 9 21.46 -28.29 -8.23
N ASP A 10 21.69 -29.37 -7.49
CA ASP A 10 21.07 -30.67 -7.75
C ASP A 10 19.63 -30.72 -7.23
N LEU A 11 19.35 -30.01 -6.13
CA LEU A 11 17.98 -29.78 -5.64
C LEU A 11 17.14 -28.97 -6.63
N ALA A 12 17.73 -27.94 -7.25
CA ALA A 12 17.07 -27.15 -8.27
C ALA A 12 16.73 -27.98 -9.52
N ARG A 13 17.64 -28.89 -9.93
CA ARG A 13 17.39 -29.82 -11.05
C ARG A 13 16.28 -30.81 -10.73
N LEU A 14 16.24 -31.36 -9.52
CA LEU A 14 15.17 -32.25 -9.08
C LEU A 14 13.82 -31.54 -9.02
N ALA A 15 13.77 -30.32 -8.47
CA ALA A 15 12.56 -29.51 -8.43
C ALA A 15 12.02 -29.18 -9.84
N PHE A 16 12.91 -28.86 -10.78
CA PHE A 16 12.53 -28.59 -12.17
C PHE A 16 11.99 -29.82 -12.88
N GLN A 17 12.59 -31.00 -12.67
CA GLN A 17 12.08 -32.25 -13.23
C GLN A 17 10.72 -32.64 -12.64
N ALA A 18 10.51 -32.45 -11.34
CA ALA A 18 9.22 -32.67 -10.69
C ALA A 18 8.12 -31.75 -11.25
N ALA A 19 8.42 -30.46 -11.47
CA ALA A 19 7.50 -29.52 -12.09
C ALA A 19 7.15 -29.89 -13.55
N ARG A 20 8.12 -30.44 -14.29
CA ARG A 20 7.91 -30.92 -15.67
C ARG A 20 7.05 -32.18 -15.74
N ALA A 21 7.19 -33.09 -14.78
CA ALA A 21 6.32 -34.26 -14.68
C ALA A 21 4.88 -33.87 -14.33
N ALA A 22 4.71 -32.95 -13.37
CA ALA A 22 3.39 -32.46 -12.94
C ALA A 22 2.64 -31.67 -14.04
N SER A 23 3.36 -31.02 -14.96
CA SER A 23 2.75 -30.31 -16.10
C SER A 23 2.34 -31.25 -17.24
N LYS A 24 2.89 -32.47 -17.32
CA LYS A 24 2.52 -33.45 -18.34
C LYS A 24 1.18 -34.14 -18.06
N THR A 25 0.75 -34.17 -16.80
CA THR A 25 -0.45 -34.87 -16.34
C THR A 25 -1.64 -33.95 -16.05
N LYS A 26 -1.47 -32.62 -16.12
CA LYS A 26 -2.58 -31.67 -15.99
C LYS A 26 -3.33 -31.52 -17.32
N PRO A 27 -4.63 -31.84 -17.40
CA PRO A 27 -5.45 -31.50 -18.55
C PRO A 27 -5.53 -29.97 -18.69
N SER A 28 -5.23 -29.46 -19.88
CA SER A 28 -5.28 -28.04 -20.21
C SER A 28 -6.72 -27.55 -20.15
N ALA A 29 -7.04 -26.75 -19.13
CA ALA A 29 -8.34 -26.12 -18.99
C ALA A 29 -8.34 -24.69 -19.56
N ALA A 30 -9.41 -24.43 -20.33
CA ALA A 30 -9.90 -23.20 -20.94
C ALA A 30 -9.35 -22.80 -22.34
N PRO A 31 -10.25 -22.59 -23.33
CA PRO A 31 -9.89 -22.29 -24.71
C PRO A 31 -9.32 -20.87 -24.82
N LYS A 32 -8.16 -20.76 -25.48
CA LYS A 32 -7.69 -19.48 -26.02
C LYS A 32 -8.77 -18.88 -26.91
N VAL A 33 -9.22 -17.68 -26.57
CA VAL A 33 -9.95 -16.79 -27.47
C VAL A 33 -9.18 -16.75 -28.79
N ARG A 34 -9.80 -17.23 -29.86
CA ARG A 34 -9.24 -17.22 -31.21
C ARG A 34 -9.09 -15.76 -31.65
N THR A 35 -7.89 -15.22 -31.55
CA THR A 35 -7.49 -14.08 -32.36
C THR A 35 -7.59 -14.50 -33.83
N ARG A 36 -8.57 -13.95 -34.54
CA ARG A 36 -8.73 -14.12 -35.98
C ARG A 36 -7.45 -13.62 -36.64
N ARG A 37 -6.60 -14.54 -37.10
CA ARG A 37 -5.54 -14.20 -38.06
C ARG A 37 -6.22 -13.66 -39.31
N PRO A 38 -5.82 -12.49 -39.85
CA PRO A 38 -6.24 -12.10 -41.17
C PRO A 38 -5.71 -13.15 -42.15
N ALA A 39 -6.59 -13.63 -43.02
CA ALA A 39 -6.25 -14.58 -44.06
C ALA A 39 -5.06 -14.05 -44.85
N ARG A 40 -3.97 -14.82 -44.87
CA ARG A 40 -2.89 -14.63 -45.82
C ARG A 40 -3.40 -15.17 -47.16
N GLY A 41 -3.99 -14.29 -47.95
CA GLY A 41 -4.46 -14.57 -49.30
C GLY A 41 -4.63 -13.24 -50.02
N GLU A 42 -4.08 -13.16 -51.22
CA GLU A 42 -4.11 -12.05 -52.16
C GLU A 42 -3.38 -10.74 -51.78
N ARG A 43 -2.33 -10.51 -52.57
CA ARG A 43 -1.67 -9.24 -52.80
C ARG A 43 -2.67 -8.09 -52.97
N ARG A 44 -2.43 -7.00 -52.22
CA ARG A 44 -2.89 -5.61 -52.49
C ARG A 44 -4.37 -5.30 -52.31
N GLU A 45 -4.84 -5.36 -51.07
CA GLU A 45 -5.92 -4.47 -50.63
C GLU A 45 -5.36 -3.62 -49.48
N PRO A 46 -5.36 -2.27 -49.56
CA PRO A 46 -5.01 -1.47 -48.40
C PRO A 46 -6.01 -1.83 -47.30
N ALA A 47 -5.51 -2.21 -46.11
CA ALA A 47 -6.37 -2.43 -44.97
C ALA A 47 -7.31 -1.23 -44.84
N GLY A 48 -8.62 -1.49 -44.80
CA GLY A 48 -9.63 -0.42 -44.82
C GLY A 48 -9.28 0.60 -43.73
N LEU A 49 -9.27 1.89 -44.09
CA LEU A 49 -8.75 2.95 -43.23
C LEU A 49 -9.33 2.90 -41.81
N GLY A 50 -10.61 2.58 -41.67
CA GLY A 50 -11.26 2.35 -40.38
C GLY A 50 -10.69 1.18 -39.56
N SER A 51 -10.26 0.08 -40.20
CA SER A 51 -9.63 -1.05 -39.51
C SER A 51 -8.21 -0.74 -39.05
N VAL A 52 -7.47 0.05 -39.83
CA VAL A 52 -6.12 0.52 -39.46
C VAL A 52 -6.23 1.53 -38.34
N LEU A 53 -7.16 2.50 -38.43
CA LEU A 53 -7.42 3.43 -37.33
C LEU A 53 -7.92 2.73 -36.07
N ALA A 54 -8.78 1.73 -36.18
CA ALA A 54 -9.24 0.97 -35.01
C ALA A 54 -8.12 0.15 -34.37
N ALA A 55 -7.25 -0.48 -35.17
CA ALA A 55 -6.09 -1.20 -34.67
C ALA A 55 -5.09 -0.26 -33.98
N VAL A 56 -4.77 0.87 -34.61
CA VAL A 56 -3.87 1.90 -34.06
C VAL A 56 -4.48 2.55 -32.80
N SER A 57 -5.79 2.79 -32.78
CA SER A 57 -6.50 3.33 -31.60
C SER A 57 -6.56 2.33 -30.44
N GLY A 58 -6.62 1.03 -30.74
CA GLY A 58 -6.54 -0.03 -29.73
C GLY A 58 -5.12 -0.19 -29.17
N GLU A 59 -4.10 -0.07 -30.01
CA GLU A 59 -2.69 -0.19 -29.63
C GLU A 59 -2.18 1.04 -28.84
N LEU A 60 -2.67 2.24 -29.17
CA LEU A 60 -2.33 3.49 -28.47
C LEU A 60 -3.26 3.80 -27.27
N GLY A 61 -4.26 2.96 -27.00
CA GLY A 61 -5.22 3.19 -25.91
C GLY A 61 -6.16 4.38 -26.14
N TRP A 62 -6.27 4.90 -27.35
CA TRP A 62 -7.14 6.03 -27.69
C TRP A 62 -8.63 5.70 -27.54
N GLN A 63 -9.03 4.42 -27.63
CA GLN A 63 -10.42 4.05 -27.28
C GLN A 63 -10.76 4.34 -25.81
N VAL A 64 -9.76 4.37 -24.93
CA VAL A 64 -9.92 4.63 -23.50
C VAL A 64 -9.80 6.14 -23.21
N GLY A 65 -9.04 6.89 -24.03
CA GLY A 65 -8.96 8.34 -24.00
C GLY A 65 -10.19 9.06 -24.59
N VAL A 66 -10.85 8.47 -25.60
CA VAL A 66 -12.06 9.05 -26.23
C VAL A 66 -13.26 8.98 -25.27
N GLN A 67 -13.41 7.91 -24.48
CA GLN A 67 -14.54 7.78 -23.54
C GLN A 67 -14.34 8.59 -22.25
N GLY A 68 -13.09 8.85 -21.84
CA GLY A 68 -12.77 9.61 -20.64
C GLY A 68 -12.64 11.12 -20.86
N GLY A 69 -12.20 11.53 -22.06
CA GLY A 69 -12.12 12.95 -22.45
C GLY A 69 -13.50 13.59 -22.55
N ASP A 70 -14.47 12.84 -23.10
CA ASP A 70 -15.86 13.28 -23.24
C ASP A 70 -16.51 13.55 -21.87
N LEU A 71 -16.18 12.77 -20.85
CA LEU A 71 -16.75 12.94 -19.50
C LEU A 71 -16.38 14.29 -18.86
N LEU A 72 -15.15 14.75 -19.06
CA LEU A 72 -14.68 16.03 -18.52
C LEU A 72 -15.36 17.21 -19.26
N GLU A 73 -15.49 17.10 -20.58
CA GLU A 73 -16.12 18.13 -21.43
C GLU A 73 -17.64 18.19 -21.26
N GLN A 74 -18.31 17.03 -21.16
CA GLN A 74 -19.76 16.91 -20.96
C GLN A 74 -20.20 17.01 -19.49
N TRP A 75 -19.30 17.33 -18.56
CA TRP A 75 -19.65 17.48 -17.15
C TRP A 75 -20.89 18.36 -16.89
N PRO A 76 -21.08 19.51 -17.59
CA PRO A 76 -22.27 20.33 -17.40
C PRO A 76 -23.58 19.61 -17.78
N GLU A 77 -23.55 18.70 -18.73
CA GLU A 77 -24.71 17.92 -19.18
C GLU A 77 -24.96 16.70 -18.29
N LEU A 78 -23.88 16.05 -17.84
CA LEU A 78 -23.93 14.88 -16.96
C LEU A 78 -24.39 15.26 -15.54
N CYS A 79 -23.88 16.36 -15.00
CA CYS A 79 -24.07 16.76 -13.61
C CYS A 79 -24.42 18.26 -13.46
N PRO A 80 -25.54 18.72 -14.05
CA PRO A 80 -25.91 20.14 -14.04
C PRO A 80 -26.06 20.72 -12.63
N GLN A 81 -26.46 19.91 -11.65
CA GLN A 81 -26.62 20.30 -10.26
C GLN A 81 -25.30 20.72 -9.56
N TYR A 82 -24.15 20.33 -10.13
CA TYR A 82 -22.83 20.58 -9.55
C TYR A 82 -22.00 21.60 -10.33
N VAL A 83 -22.51 22.13 -11.44
CA VAL A 83 -21.83 23.17 -12.23
C VAL A 83 -21.60 24.41 -11.37
N GLY A 84 -20.37 24.95 -11.42
CA GLY A 84 -19.92 26.08 -10.60
C GLY A 84 -19.63 25.75 -9.13
N ARG A 85 -19.83 24.51 -8.68
CA ARG A 85 -19.57 24.07 -7.29
C ARG A 85 -18.56 22.94 -7.23
N VAL A 86 -18.53 22.10 -8.25
CA VAL A 86 -17.62 20.96 -8.36
C VAL A 86 -17.15 20.88 -9.80
N GLU A 87 -15.84 20.83 -9.97
CA GLU A 87 -15.24 20.61 -11.28
C GLU A 87 -14.52 19.28 -11.34
N PRO A 88 -14.57 18.60 -12.50
CA PRO A 88 -13.83 17.39 -12.70
C PRO A 88 -12.37 17.73 -13.07
N ALA A 89 -11.43 17.30 -12.23
CA ALA A 89 -10.02 17.65 -12.40
C ALA A 89 -9.31 16.68 -13.35
N HIS A 90 -9.59 15.38 -13.20
CA HIS A 90 -8.93 14.35 -13.98
C HIS A 90 -9.75 13.06 -13.98
N PHE A 91 -9.68 12.30 -15.06
CA PHE A 91 -10.20 10.95 -15.14
C PHE A 91 -9.06 9.98 -15.40
N ASP A 92 -8.89 9.00 -14.51
CA ASP A 92 -7.98 7.87 -14.67
C ASP A 92 -8.72 6.72 -15.34
N PRO A 93 -8.42 6.41 -16.61
CA PRO A 93 -9.17 5.40 -17.33
C PRO A 93 -8.79 3.95 -16.94
N GLN A 94 -7.59 3.74 -16.39
CA GLN A 94 -7.14 2.42 -15.94
C GLN A 94 -7.85 2.03 -14.65
N ALA A 95 -7.91 2.97 -13.70
CA ALA A 95 -8.62 2.79 -12.44
C ALA A 95 -10.14 3.03 -12.53
N ARG A 96 -10.63 3.57 -13.66
CA ARG A 96 -12.01 4.09 -13.83
C ARG A 96 -12.38 5.05 -12.70
N ARG A 97 -11.45 5.95 -12.37
CA ARG A 97 -11.58 6.87 -11.24
C ARG A 97 -11.73 8.29 -11.72
N LEU A 98 -12.77 8.97 -11.22
CA LEU A 98 -13.01 10.38 -11.47
C LEU A 98 -12.54 11.20 -10.26
N ASP A 99 -11.56 12.07 -10.47
CA ASP A 99 -11.05 12.98 -9.46
C ASP A 99 -11.83 14.31 -9.57
N LEU A 100 -12.57 14.66 -8.51
CA LEU A 100 -13.42 15.86 -8.43
C LEU A 100 -12.84 16.89 -7.46
N ARG A 101 -12.84 18.17 -7.87
CA ARG A 101 -12.46 19.31 -7.03
C ARG A 101 -13.70 20.10 -6.58
N PRO A 102 -14.07 20.06 -5.30
CA PRO A 102 -15.16 20.86 -4.76
C PRO A 102 -14.70 22.29 -4.45
N SER A 103 -15.60 23.27 -4.61
CA SER A 103 -15.38 24.67 -4.23
C SER A 103 -15.53 24.92 -2.73
N SER A 104 -16.25 24.05 -2.00
CA SER A 104 -16.49 24.20 -0.56
C SER A 104 -16.35 22.89 0.21
N PRO A 105 -16.04 22.95 1.53
CA PRO A 105 -16.00 21.77 2.39
C PRO A 105 -17.35 21.04 2.50
N ALA A 106 -18.47 21.76 2.39
CA ALA A 106 -19.80 21.16 2.42
C ALA A 106 -20.04 20.28 1.17
N TYR A 107 -19.69 20.78 -0.02
CA TYR A 107 -19.77 19.99 -1.25
C TYR A 107 -18.79 18.80 -1.23
N ALA A 108 -17.60 18.98 -0.66
CA ALA A 108 -16.66 17.87 -0.48
C ALA A 108 -17.28 16.72 0.34
N THR A 109 -17.99 17.04 1.42
CA THR A 109 -18.69 16.04 2.24
C THR A 109 -19.86 15.42 1.48
N GLN A 110 -20.65 16.23 0.77
CA GLN A 110 -21.76 15.74 -0.05
C GLN A 110 -21.28 14.73 -1.11
N LEU A 111 -20.18 15.02 -1.81
CA LEU A 111 -19.62 14.11 -2.82
C LEU A 111 -19.13 12.78 -2.20
N ARG A 112 -18.57 12.81 -0.98
CA ARG A 112 -18.15 11.59 -0.28
C ARG A 112 -19.34 10.72 0.12
N LEU A 113 -20.42 11.35 0.58
CA LEU A 113 -21.65 10.64 0.96
C LEU A 113 -22.39 10.08 -0.25
N LEU A 114 -22.49 10.86 -1.33
CA LEU A 114 -23.28 10.52 -2.52
C LEU A 114 -22.44 9.94 -3.67
N GLY A 115 -21.16 9.67 -3.47
CA GLY A 115 -20.24 9.27 -4.54
C GLY A 115 -20.72 8.03 -5.32
N GLY A 116 -21.22 7.01 -4.63
CA GLY A 116 -21.75 5.82 -5.30
C GLY A 116 -22.98 6.11 -6.18
N GLN A 117 -23.88 6.98 -5.72
CA GLN A 117 -25.05 7.41 -6.50
C GLN A 117 -24.62 8.27 -7.70
N LEU A 118 -23.61 9.13 -7.52
CA LEU A 118 -23.09 9.96 -8.59
C LEU A 118 -22.40 9.11 -9.68
N CYS A 119 -21.62 8.09 -9.31
CA CYS A 119 -21.06 7.13 -10.27
C CYS A 119 -22.18 6.48 -11.10
N LYS A 120 -23.24 6.01 -10.44
CA LYS A 120 -24.38 5.38 -11.11
C LYS A 120 -25.07 6.35 -12.08
N GLN A 121 -25.38 7.57 -11.63
CA GLN A 121 -26.00 8.60 -12.47
C GLN A 121 -25.17 8.90 -13.72
N ILE A 122 -23.85 9.03 -13.57
CA ILE A 122 -22.94 9.29 -14.70
C ILE A 122 -22.96 8.12 -15.68
N ASN A 123 -22.85 6.88 -15.20
CA ASN A 123 -22.85 5.69 -16.05
C ASN A 123 -24.22 5.47 -16.74
N ASP A 124 -25.32 5.77 -16.06
CA ASP A 124 -26.68 5.68 -16.62
C ASP A 124 -26.86 6.67 -17.78
N LYS A 125 -26.33 7.90 -17.64
CA LYS A 125 -26.37 8.92 -18.70
C LYS A 125 -25.47 8.58 -19.89
N LEU A 126 -24.30 8.01 -19.64
CA LEU A 126 -23.35 7.60 -20.69
C LEU A 126 -23.72 6.24 -21.33
N GLY A 127 -24.65 5.49 -20.73
CA GLY A 127 -25.06 4.16 -21.18
C GLY A 127 -23.96 3.09 -21.08
N GLN A 128 -22.87 3.38 -20.35
CA GLN A 128 -21.68 2.53 -20.23
C GLN A 128 -21.10 2.61 -18.81
N ASP A 129 -20.50 1.52 -18.34
CA ASP A 129 -19.84 1.45 -17.02
C ASP A 129 -18.41 2.03 -17.04
N ILE A 130 -18.33 3.36 -17.17
CA ILE A 130 -17.07 4.11 -17.36
C ILE A 130 -16.45 4.52 -16.02
N VAL A 131 -17.26 4.98 -15.06
CA VAL A 131 -16.79 5.45 -13.75
C VAL A 131 -17.11 4.42 -12.67
N ARG A 132 -16.07 3.94 -11.98
CA ARG A 132 -16.22 2.98 -10.88
C ARG A 132 -16.05 3.61 -9.50
N SER A 133 -15.22 4.65 -9.40
CA SER A 133 -14.97 5.32 -8.14
C SER A 133 -14.77 6.83 -8.31
N ILE A 134 -15.13 7.59 -7.28
CA ILE A 134 -14.90 9.03 -7.22
C ILE A 134 -13.91 9.33 -6.12
N ARG A 135 -12.87 10.11 -6.45
CA ARG A 135 -11.94 10.67 -5.48
C ARG A 135 -12.22 12.14 -5.30
N VAL A 136 -12.47 12.54 -4.06
CA VAL A 136 -12.67 13.95 -3.72
C VAL A 136 -11.33 14.58 -3.35
N LEU A 137 -10.87 15.49 -4.20
CA LEU A 137 -9.66 16.29 -3.97
C LEU A 137 -9.88 17.30 -2.83
N PRO A 138 -8.80 17.86 -2.24
CA PRO A 138 -8.94 18.98 -1.33
C PRO A 138 -9.68 20.15 -1.99
N VAL A 139 -10.41 20.89 -1.17
CA VAL A 139 -11.11 22.11 -1.60
C VAL A 139 -10.10 23.07 -2.17
N GLY A 140 -10.35 23.56 -3.38
CA GLY A 140 -9.44 24.46 -4.09
C GLY A 140 -10.23 25.45 -4.93
N ALA A 141 -9.60 26.58 -5.25
CA ALA A 141 -10.19 27.58 -6.14
C ALA A 141 -10.52 26.92 -7.49
N LEU A 142 -11.76 27.10 -7.94
CA LEU A 142 -12.19 26.72 -9.26
C LEU A 142 -11.65 27.75 -10.28
N PRO A 143 -11.11 27.33 -11.44
CA PRO A 143 -10.75 28.22 -12.53
C PRO A 143 -11.96 29.06 -12.96
N GLY A 144 -11.98 30.34 -12.56
CA GLY A 144 -13.02 31.29 -12.92
C GLY A 144 -13.67 32.01 -11.74
N GLU A 145 -13.52 31.49 -10.51
CA GLU A 145 -13.86 32.29 -9.33
C GLU A 145 -12.67 33.19 -9.00
N GLU A 146 -12.70 34.42 -9.53
CA GLU A 146 -12.05 35.56 -8.88
C GLU A 146 -12.57 35.59 -7.43
N SER A 147 -11.79 34.99 -6.53
CA SER A 147 -12.06 35.10 -5.11
C SER A 147 -11.97 36.58 -4.76
N PRO A 148 -12.98 37.19 -4.09
CA PRO A 148 -12.82 38.52 -3.55
C PRO A 148 -11.64 38.44 -2.60
N SER A 149 -10.62 39.23 -2.93
CA SER A 149 -9.38 39.38 -2.20
C SER A 149 -9.64 39.26 -0.70
N ARG A 150 -9.18 38.17 -0.09
CA ARG A 150 -8.86 38.21 1.33
C ARG A 150 -7.71 39.19 1.43
N THR A 151 -8.02 40.46 1.65
CA THR A 151 -7.09 41.48 2.10
C THR A 151 -6.64 41.09 3.50
N ALA A 152 -5.79 40.07 3.58
CA ALA A 152 -4.71 40.06 4.55
C ALA A 152 -3.60 40.87 3.88
N ALA A 153 -3.46 42.12 4.30
CA ALA A 153 -2.38 42.99 3.86
C ALA A 153 -1.03 42.30 4.12
N VAL A 154 -0.46 41.71 3.07
CA VAL A 154 0.95 41.32 3.04
C VAL A 154 1.69 42.53 2.50
N ALA A 155 2.41 43.20 3.39
CA ALA A 155 3.32 44.28 3.04
C ALA A 155 4.38 43.78 2.03
N PRO A 156 4.78 44.59 1.04
CA PRO A 156 5.85 44.20 0.13
C PRO A 156 7.19 44.47 0.80
N GLY A 157 8.03 43.44 0.90
CA GLY A 157 9.44 43.63 1.29
C GLY A 157 9.99 42.49 2.12
N SER A 158 10.59 41.50 1.45
CA SER A 158 11.99 41.11 1.68
C SER A 158 12.29 39.86 0.87
N ALA A 159 13.31 39.95 0.02
CA ALA A 159 13.86 38.82 -0.70
C ALA A 159 14.22 37.70 0.30
N ALA A 160 13.63 36.53 0.11
CA ALA A 160 13.87 35.37 0.96
C ALA A 160 15.27 34.82 0.70
N THR A 161 16.24 35.19 1.54
CA THR A 161 17.41 34.36 1.79
C THR A 161 16.91 32.98 2.25
N PRO A 162 17.49 31.84 1.79
CA PRO A 162 17.15 30.55 2.36
C PRO A 162 17.57 30.54 3.83
N GLY A 163 16.60 30.80 4.71
CA GLY A 163 16.78 30.70 6.14
C GLY A 163 17.14 29.26 6.54
N PRO A 164 17.80 29.07 7.69
CA PRO A 164 18.17 27.75 8.17
C PRO A 164 16.94 26.84 8.17
N VAL A 165 17.13 25.60 7.69
CA VAL A 165 16.08 24.58 7.63
C VAL A 165 15.37 24.54 8.98
N LYS A 166 14.09 24.91 9.02
CA LYS A 166 13.27 24.87 10.24
C LYS A 166 13.14 23.42 10.68
N THR A 167 14.10 22.94 11.47
CA THR A 167 14.02 21.65 12.15
C THR A 167 12.87 21.70 13.15
N ARG A 168 12.37 20.54 13.57
CA ARG A 168 11.29 20.41 14.55
C ARG A 168 11.55 21.21 15.84
N GLU A 169 12.82 21.41 16.16
CA GLU A 169 13.32 22.13 17.32
C GLU A 169 13.38 23.65 17.10
N ALA A 170 13.61 24.12 15.87
CA ALA A 170 13.61 25.55 15.51
C ALA A 170 12.23 26.08 15.08
N ALA A 171 11.17 25.29 15.26
CA ALA A 171 9.80 25.68 14.92
C ALA A 171 9.26 26.78 15.85
N CYS A 172 8.18 27.45 15.42
CA CYS A 172 7.58 28.52 16.21
C CYS A 172 7.08 28.01 17.58
N ALA A 173 7.05 28.90 18.58
CA ALA A 173 6.64 28.56 19.95
C ALA A 173 5.24 27.91 20.01
N GLY A 174 4.30 28.36 19.18
CA GLY A 174 2.97 27.75 19.10
C GLY A 174 2.98 26.30 18.59
N TYR A 175 3.86 25.98 17.64
CA TYR A 175 4.01 24.61 17.13
C TYR A 175 4.67 23.68 18.14
N GLN A 176 5.67 24.18 18.89
CA GLN A 176 6.28 23.43 19.98
C GLN A 176 5.26 23.14 21.11
N ALA A 177 4.40 24.11 21.44
CA ALA A 177 3.33 23.92 22.42
C ALA A 177 2.31 22.87 21.97
N ALA A 178 1.94 22.87 20.67
CA ALA A 178 1.07 21.85 20.10
C ALA A 178 1.71 20.45 20.15
N LEU A 179 3.01 20.33 19.84
CA LEU A 179 3.75 19.08 19.96
C LEU A 179 3.84 18.58 21.40
N ALA A 180 4.03 19.48 22.37
CA ALA A 180 4.02 19.14 23.78
C ALA A 180 2.65 18.67 24.25
N ALA A 181 1.56 19.28 23.75
CA ALA A 181 0.20 18.86 24.06
C ALA A 181 -0.13 17.47 23.51
N VAL A 182 0.27 17.17 22.26
CA VAL A 182 0.08 15.84 21.65
C VAL A 182 0.92 14.77 22.36
N ARG A 183 2.13 15.14 22.82
CA ARG A 183 3.02 14.21 23.54
C ARG A 183 2.60 13.94 24.97
N LYS A 184 1.83 14.82 25.61
CA LYS A 184 1.30 14.56 26.95
C LYS A 184 0.29 13.41 26.84
N PRO A 185 0.59 12.20 27.35
CA PRO A 185 -0.41 11.16 27.39
C PRO A 185 -1.53 11.67 28.31
N VAL A 186 -2.69 11.97 27.73
CA VAL A 186 -3.86 12.28 28.53
C VAL A 186 -4.24 10.98 29.22
N PRO A 187 -4.23 10.92 30.58
CA PRO A 187 -4.65 9.72 31.28
C PRO A 187 -6.11 9.49 30.93
N ARG A 188 -6.38 8.42 30.18
CA ARG A 188 -7.73 7.92 30.00
C ARG A 188 -8.12 7.29 31.32
N THR A 189 -8.96 7.98 32.09
CA THR A 189 -9.62 7.40 33.24
C THR A 189 -10.58 6.33 32.73
N VAL A 190 -10.11 5.08 32.72
CA VAL A 190 -10.95 3.91 32.48
C VAL A 190 -11.67 3.60 33.79
N ASP A 191 -12.99 3.44 33.73
CA ASP A 191 -13.82 3.04 34.88
C ASP A 191 -13.25 1.73 35.47
N PRO A 192 -13.02 1.63 36.79
CA PRO A 192 -12.47 0.42 37.42
C PRO A 192 -13.24 -0.85 37.06
N ARG A 193 -14.55 -0.76 36.83
CA ARG A 193 -15.37 -1.92 36.42
C ARG A 193 -15.04 -2.41 35.02
N VAL A 194 -14.63 -1.53 34.12
CA VAL A 194 -14.20 -1.89 32.75
C VAL A 194 -12.83 -2.55 32.79
N LEU A 195 -11.92 -2.09 33.66
CA LEU A 195 -10.63 -2.74 33.88
C LEU A 195 -10.80 -4.15 34.46
N GLU A 196 -11.67 -4.31 35.46
CA GLU A 196 -12.01 -5.62 36.02
C GLU A 196 -12.63 -6.55 34.98
N ALA A 197 -13.53 -6.05 34.12
CA ALA A 197 -14.11 -6.83 33.03
C ALA A 197 -13.07 -7.25 31.98
N MET A 198 -12.12 -6.38 31.63
CA MET A 198 -11.01 -6.71 30.73
C MET A 198 -10.09 -7.78 31.34
N GLN A 199 -9.74 -7.65 32.61
CA GLN A 199 -8.92 -8.64 33.32
C GLN A 199 -9.63 -9.99 33.45
N ALA A 200 -10.92 -9.99 33.79
CA ALA A 200 -11.73 -11.21 33.83
C ALA A 200 -11.85 -11.85 32.43
N GLN A 201 -11.98 -11.03 31.38
CA GLN A 201 -11.97 -11.50 30.01
C GLN A 201 -10.60 -12.09 29.63
N GLU A 202 -9.49 -11.51 30.06
CA GLU A 202 -8.13 -12.00 29.77
C GLU A 202 -7.79 -13.28 30.55
N GLN A 203 -8.32 -13.43 31.77
CA GLN A 203 -8.26 -14.68 32.55
C GLN A 203 -9.14 -15.78 31.95
N ASN A 204 -10.29 -15.43 31.39
CA ASN A 204 -11.21 -16.36 30.73
C ASN A 204 -10.88 -16.59 29.25
N ALA A 205 -10.11 -15.70 28.62
CA ALA A 205 -9.59 -15.83 27.27
C ALA A 205 -8.51 -16.90 27.30
N ALA A 206 -9.00 -18.13 27.29
CA ALA A 206 -8.33 -19.39 27.02
C ALA A 206 -6.80 -19.27 26.98
N ARG A 207 -6.16 -19.59 28.11
CA ARG A 207 -4.91 -20.33 28.01
C ARG A 207 -5.21 -21.54 27.12
N GLU A 208 -4.64 -21.53 25.93
CA GLU A 208 -4.64 -22.73 25.09
C GLU A 208 -4.10 -23.88 25.96
N PRO A 209 -4.76 -25.05 25.95
CA PRO A 209 -4.29 -26.16 26.78
C PRO A 209 -2.84 -26.44 26.41
N GLU A 210 -1.99 -26.73 27.39
CA GLU A 210 -0.54 -26.92 27.18
C GLU A 210 -0.23 -27.95 26.08
N THR A 211 -1.19 -28.83 25.78
CA THR A 211 -1.13 -29.86 24.75
C THR A 211 -1.51 -29.41 23.34
N ALA A 212 -2.11 -28.22 23.16
CA ALA A 212 -2.58 -27.72 21.86
C ALA A 212 -1.45 -27.68 20.81
N PHE A 213 -0.24 -27.32 21.24
CA PHE A 213 0.94 -27.23 20.40
C PHE A 213 1.96 -28.34 20.66
N ALA A 214 1.63 -29.36 21.47
CA ALA A 214 2.57 -30.44 21.78
C ALA A 214 3.06 -31.17 20.51
N LYS A 215 2.16 -31.40 19.54
CA LYS A 215 2.51 -32.02 18.26
C LYS A 215 3.42 -31.13 17.40
N THR A 216 3.18 -29.82 17.38
CA THR A 216 3.98 -28.88 16.60
C THR A 216 5.36 -28.67 17.23
N VAL A 217 5.43 -28.64 18.57
CA VAL A 217 6.70 -28.56 19.31
C VAL A 217 7.52 -29.83 19.13
N ALA A 218 6.90 -31.01 19.23
CA ALA A 218 7.59 -32.28 18.96
C ALA A 218 8.13 -32.32 17.53
N ALA A 219 7.32 -31.94 16.53
CA ALA A 219 7.77 -31.89 15.14
C ALA A 219 8.90 -30.87 14.91
N MET A 220 8.89 -29.74 15.61
CA MET A 220 9.99 -28.77 15.59
C MET A 220 11.25 -29.31 16.26
N GLN A 221 11.14 -30.10 17.33
CA GLN A 221 12.27 -30.76 17.97
C GLN A 221 12.86 -31.85 17.09
N ASP A 222 12.03 -32.59 16.36
CA ASP A 222 12.48 -33.60 15.38
C ASP A 222 13.19 -32.98 14.17
N LEU A 223 12.74 -31.79 13.74
CA LEU A 223 13.32 -31.02 12.63
C LEU A 223 14.48 -30.13 13.06
N ALA A 224 14.65 -29.90 14.37
CA ALA A 224 15.76 -29.12 14.86
C ALA A 224 17.05 -29.89 14.49
N PRO A 225 17.97 -29.28 13.72
CA PRO A 225 19.27 -29.91 13.52
C PRO A 225 19.84 -30.16 14.92
N ALA A 226 20.26 -31.39 15.21
CA ALA A 226 20.93 -31.72 16.46
C ALA A 226 21.92 -30.59 16.72
N ALA A 227 21.66 -29.81 17.79
CA ALA A 227 22.49 -28.67 18.13
C ALA A 227 23.92 -29.21 18.06
N THR A 228 24.74 -28.66 17.17
CA THR A 228 26.10 -29.16 17.03
C THR A 228 26.74 -28.88 18.37
N ASP A 229 26.82 -29.90 19.23
CA ASP A 229 27.25 -29.81 20.62
C ASP A 229 28.57 -29.03 20.72
N THR A 230 29.38 -29.10 19.67
CA THR A 230 30.61 -28.34 19.48
C THR A 230 30.44 -26.83 19.59
N ALA A 231 29.39 -26.22 19.01
CA ALA A 231 29.20 -24.77 19.01
C ALA A 231 28.74 -24.24 20.38
N GLU A 232 27.84 -24.96 21.06
CA GLU A 232 27.43 -24.62 22.42
C GLU A 232 28.55 -24.89 23.44
N GLN A 233 29.31 -25.98 23.29
CA GLN A 233 30.50 -26.26 24.09
C GLN A 233 31.57 -25.17 23.91
N VAL A 234 31.80 -24.69 22.69
CA VAL A 234 32.72 -23.58 22.42
C VAL A 234 32.23 -22.29 23.10
N ARG A 235 30.92 -22.01 23.03
CA ARG A 235 30.32 -20.84 23.69
C ARG A 235 30.43 -20.92 25.22
N GLN A 236 30.14 -22.07 25.82
CA GLN A 236 30.27 -22.30 27.26
C GLN A 236 31.72 -22.22 27.72
N ALA A 237 32.67 -22.79 26.97
CA ALA A 237 34.10 -22.69 27.27
C ALA A 237 34.60 -21.24 27.18
N ALA A 238 34.10 -20.44 26.22
CA ALA A 238 34.43 -19.03 26.10
C ALA A 238 33.89 -18.20 27.30
N ILE A 239 32.67 -18.50 27.75
CA ILE A 239 32.07 -17.86 28.94
C ILE A 239 32.88 -18.20 30.19
N ALA A 240 33.22 -19.48 30.41
CA ALA A 240 34.02 -19.92 31.54
C ALA A 240 35.41 -19.24 31.56
N ARG A 241 36.06 -19.10 30.39
CA ARG A 241 37.32 -18.37 30.27
C ARG A 241 37.17 -16.89 30.62
N LYS A 242 36.11 -16.23 30.16
CA LYS A 242 35.85 -14.82 30.49
C LYS A 242 35.74 -14.62 32.00
N TYR A 243 34.92 -15.42 32.66
CA TYR A 243 34.74 -15.31 34.12
C TYR A 243 35.99 -15.74 34.90
N ALA A 244 36.79 -16.69 34.40
CA ALA A 244 38.06 -17.05 35.02
C ALA A 244 39.11 -15.92 34.92
N ILE A 245 39.12 -15.17 33.80
CA ILE A 245 39.96 -13.97 33.64
C ILE A 245 39.48 -12.84 34.55
N ASP A 246 38.16 -12.64 34.65
CA ASP A 246 37.59 -11.63 35.54
C ASP A 246 37.90 -11.96 37.03
N ASP A 247 37.81 -13.22 37.45
CA ASP A 247 38.19 -13.66 38.81
C ASP A 247 39.71 -13.55 39.04
N ALA A 248 40.55 -13.90 38.04
CA ALA A 248 42.00 -13.75 38.14
C ALA A 248 42.43 -12.27 38.26
N THR A 249 41.81 -11.37 37.48
CA THR A 249 42.08 -9.93 37.56
C THR A 249 41.63 -9.34 38.90
N LEU A 250 40.47 -9.77 39.43
CA LEU A 250 40.00 -9.40 40.77
C LEU A 250 40.94 -9.91 41.88
N ARG A 251 41.46 -11.13 41.77
CA ARG A 251 42.42 -11.69 42.74
C ARG A 251 43.78 -10.98 42.70
N THR A 252 44.27 -10.57 41.53
CA THR A 252 45.49 -9.75 41.43
C THR A 252 45.29 -8.30 41.91
N ALA A 253 44.08 -7.75 41.78
CA ALA A 253 43.76 -6.40 42.26
C ALA A 253 43.61 -6.31 43.79
N PHE A 254 43.28 -7.42 44.45
CA PHE A 254 43.14 -7.51 45.91
C PHE A 254 44.28 -8.27 46.61
N GLY A 255 45.27 -8.78 45.87
CA GLY A 255 46.38 -9.57 46.38
C GLY A 255 47.75 -8.93 46.11
N ALA A 256 47.98 -7.74 46.67
CA ALA A 256 49.31 -7.16 46.84
C ALA A 256 49.29 -6.20 48.05
N ALA A 257 49.48 -6.77 49.24
CA ALA A 257 49.97 -6.12 50.44
C ALA A 257 50.73 -7.17 51.27
#